data_AF-A0A3E0AX84-F1
#
_entry.id   AF-A0A3E0AX84-F1
#
_cell.length_a   1.000
_cell.length_b   1.000
_cell.length_c   1.000
_cell.angle_alpha   90.00
_cell.angle_beta   90.00
_cell.angle_gamma   90.00
#
_symmetry.space_group_name_H-M   'P 1'
#
loop_
_entity.id
_entity.type
_entity.pdbx_description
1 polymer ?
#
loop_
_entity_poly.entity_id
_entity_poly.type
_entity_poly.pdbx_seq_one_letter_code
_entity_poly.pdbx_strand_id
1 'polypeptide(L)'
;MNKILLTILSVVLLAVAGCGGEESELDGKTLGLTLPNPTVSEEDAENKEVKFTPNTPVLDFESAGDITLTFNGTTYPGEYSLEESNLSITVEDGDASMTIDFTEFEESDDEYFSYSGTVSDGELNEADETSQLTNVYKNFGLGEHYLFLEE
;
A
#
# COMPACT_ATOMS: atom_id res chain seq x y z
N MET A 1 -51.34 40.34 -22.07
CA MET A 1 -51.30 39.24 -21.09
C MET A 1 -50.28 38.21 -21.56
N ASN A 2 -49.60 37.58 -20.60
CA ASN A 2 -48.61 36.49 -20.68
C ASN A 2 -47.19 36.95 -21.07
N LYS A 3 -46.31 37.30 -20.12
CA LYS A 3 -45.64 36.51 -19.06
C LYS A 3 -44.50 35.64 -19.59
N ILE A 4 -43.28 36.09 -19.27
CA ILE A 4 -42.14 35.33 -18.71
C ILE A 4 -41.65 34.14 -19.53
N LEU A 5 -40.41 34.25 -20.01
CA LEU A 5 -39.48 33.12 -19.93
C LEU A 5 -38.07 33.63 -19.58
N LEU A 6 -37.78 33.64 -18.27
CA LEU A 6 -36.44 33.75 -17.71
C LEU A 6 -35.67 32.49 -18.16
N THR A 7 -34.66 32.66 -19.01
CA THR A 7 -33.69 31.60 -19.27
C THR A 7 -32.47 31.93 -18.44
N ILE A 8 -32.43 31.37 -17.23
CA ILE A 8 -31.25 31.39 -16.36
C ILE A 8 -30.27 30.41 -16.98
N LEU A 9 -29.27 30.93 -17.71
CA LEU A 9 -28.15 30.13 -18.18
C LEU A 9 -27.24 29.88 -16.97
N SER A 10 -27.54 28.83 -16.23
CA SER A 10 -26.69 28.29 -15.16
C SER A 10 -25.42 27.72 -15.80
N VAL A 11 -24.35 28.52 -15.81
CA VAL A 11 -22.99 28.02 -16.01
C VAL A 11 -22.62 27.27 -14.74
N VAL A 12 -22.91 25.97 -14.74
CA VAL A 12 -22.29 25.02 -13.81
C VAL A 12 -20.87 24.81 -14.34
N LEU A 13 -19.94 25.66 -13.91
CA LEU A 13 -18.52 25.33 -13.89
C LEU A 13 -18.34 24.37 -12.71
N LEU A 14 -18.59 23.08 -12.97
CA LEU A 14 -17.93 22.02 -12.23
C LEU A 14 -16.45 22.17 -12.55
N ALA A 15 -15.75 22.93 -11.70
CA ALA A 15 -14.32 22.81 -11.58
C ALA A 15 -14.05 21.39 -11.10
N VAL A 16 -13.84 20.48 -12.05
CA VAL A 16 -13.10 19.24 -11.83
C VAL A 16 -11.65 19.69 -11.59
N ALA A 17 -11.39 20.15 -10.37
CA ALA A 17 -10.06 20.27 -9.80
C ALA A 17 -9.87 19.00 -8.95
N GLY A 18 -8.91 18.11 -9.18
CA GLY A 18 -7.90 18.04 -10.22
C GLY A 18 -7.79 16.60 -10.71
N CYS A 19 -7.80 16.45 -12.03
CA CYS A 19 -7.06 15.39 -12.68
C CYS A 19 -5.58 15.74 -12.52
N GLY A 20 -4.88 14.92 -11.77
CA GLY A 20 -3.45 15.04 -11.48
C GLY A 20 -3.09 13.79 -10.72
N GLY A 21 -3.08 12.66 -11.42
CA GLY A 21 -2.30 11.51 -10.95
C GLY A 21 -0.87 11.97 -10.97
N GLU A 22 -0.43 12.55 -9.84
CA GLU A 22 0.97 12.70 -9.55
C GLU A 22 1.48 11.25 -9.51
N GLU A 23 2.38 10.90 -10.44
CA GLU A 23 3.06 9.60 -10.39
C GLU A 23 3.60 9.46 -8.96
N SER A 24 3.07 8.49 -8.21
CA SER A 24 3.57 8.26 -6.87
C SER A 24 4.99 7.71 -7.01
N GLU A 25 5.86 8.01 -6.06
CA GLU A 25 7.21 7.44 -6.06
C GLU A 25 7.21 5.90 -6.00
N LEU A 26 6.07 5.29 -5.63
CA LEU A 26 5.88 3.86 -5.55
C LEU A 26 5.40 3.22 -6.86
N ASP A 27 4.99 4.01 -7.85
CA ASP A 27 4.43 3.50 -9.11
C ASP A 27 5.40 2.52 -9.79
N GLY A 28 4.93 1.29 -10.04
CA GLY A 28 5.66 0.21 -10.66
C GLY A 28 6.69 -0.48 -9.77
N LYS A 29 6.69 -0.23 -8.45
CA LYS A 29 7.58 -0.89 -7.49
C LYS A 29 6.91 -2.11 -6.88
N THR A 30 7.72 -3.14 -6.62
CA THR A 30 7.30 -4.34 -5.89
C THR A 30 8.12 -4.45 -4.62
N LEU A 31 7.46 -4.40 -3.46
CA LEU A 31 8.09 -4.38 -2.14
C LEU A 31 7.73 -5.62 -1.32
N GLY A 32 8.74 -6.37 -0.89
CA GLY A 32 8.57 -7.48 0.06
C GLY A 32 8.70 -7.02 1.50
N LEU A 33 7.69 -7.32 2.34
CA LEU A 33 7.72 -7.06 3.77
C LEU A 33 8.50 -8.19 4.47
N THR A 34 9.63 -7.88 5.10
CA THR A 34 10.36 -8.88 5.89
C THR A 34 10.50 -8.44 7.35
N LEU A 35 10.27 -9.40 8.25
CA LEU A 35 10.25 -9.18 9.70
C LEU A 35 11.63 -9.10 10.39
N PRO A 36 12.75 -9.64 9.89
CA PRO A 36 14.02 -9.39 10.56
C PRO A 36 14.51 -7.98 10.22
N ASN A 37 14.68 -7.16 11.25
CA ASN A 37 15.56 -6.00 11.20
C ASN A 37 16.92 -6.47 10.65
N PRO A 38 17.42 -5.89 9.54
CA PRO A 38 18.66 -6.32 8.91
C PRO A 38 19.91 -6.04 9.74
N THR A 39 19.82 -5.61 11.01
CA THR A 39 20.94 -5.66 11.98
C THR A 39 21.49 -7.07 12.28
N VAL A 40 21.10 -8.09 11.49
CA VAL A 40 21.96 -9.26 11.22
C VAL A 40 23.29 -8.72 10.67
N SER A 41 24.41 -9.12 11.28
CA SER A 41 25.74 -8.57 10.99
C SER A 41 26.03 -8.41 9.49
N GLU A 42 26.80 -7.37 9.11
CA GLU A 42 27.28 -7.11 7.73
C GLU A 42 27.69 -8.40 6.96
N GLU A 43 28.27 -9.39 7.67
CA GLU A 43 28.70 -10.69 7.15
C GLU A 43 27.54 -11.60 6.61
N ASP A 44 26.32 -11.45 7.11
CA ASP A 44 25.12 -12.18 6.65
C ASP A 44 24.36 -11.43 5.54
N ALA A 45 24.63 -10.13 5.39
CA ALA A 45 23.93 -9.24 4.46
C ALA A 45 24.64 -9.14 3.10
N GLU A 46 25.98 -9.24 3.05
CA GLU A 46 26.77 -9.29 1.81
C GLU A 46 26.48 -10.50 0.89
N ASN A 47 25.65 -11.48 1.31
CA ASN A 47 25.51 -12.76 0.61
C ASN A 47 24.08 -13.28 0.42
N LYS A 48 23.04 -12.48 0.62
CA LYS A 48 21.67 -12.92 0.34
C LYS A 48 20.94 -11.92 -0.54
N GLU A 49 20.88 -12.22 -1.84
CA GLU A 49 19.69 -11.88 -2.64
C GLU A 49 18.47 -12.12 -1.75
N VAL A 50 17.71 -11.07 -1.44
CA VAL A 50 16.50 -11.19 -0.65
C VAL A 50 15.46 -11.85 -1.55
N LYS A 51 15.32 -13.16 -1.42
CA LYS A 51 14.34 -13.93 -2.19
C LYS A 51 13.01 -13.88 -1.48
N PHE A 52 12.02 -13.28 -2.12
CA PHE A 52 10.65 -13.38 -1.65
C PHE A 52 10.22 -14.84 -1.69
N THR A 53 9.88 -15.34 -0.50
CA THR A 53 9.30 -16.68 -0.38
C THR A 53 7.79 -16.56 -0.50
N PRO A 54 7.06 -17.65 -0.78
CA PRO A 54 5.61 -17.60 -0.77
C PRO A 54 5.01 -17.06 0.54
N ASN A 55 5.73 -17.19 1.66
CA ASN A 55 5.30 -16.69 2.97
C ASN A 55 5.74 -15.23 3.24
N THR A 56 6.34 -14.56 2.26
CA THR A 56 6.67 -13.13 2.33
C THR A 56 5.47 -12.34 1.82
N PRO A 57 4.87 -11.43 2.61
CA PRO A 57 3.90 -10.49 2.07
C PRO A 57 4.59 -9.59 1.04
N VAL A 58 4.06 -9.54 -0.18
CA VAL A 58 4.60 -8.72 -1.28
C VAL A 58 3.55 -7.71 -1.68
N LEU A 59 3.94 -6.43 -1.73
CA LEU A 59 3.14 -5.28 -2.13
C LEU A 59 3.56 -4.86 -3.53
N ASP A 60 2.68 -5.03 -4.51
CA ASP A 60 2.92 -4.64 -5.90
C ASP A 60 2.14 -3.37 -6.22
N PHE A 61 2.83 -2.24 -6.37
CA PHE A 61 2.25 -0.92 -6.63
C PHE A 61 2.10 -0.74 -8.14
N GLU A 62 1.00 -1.26 -8.70
CA GLU A 62 0.82 -1.39 -10.15
C GLU A 62 0.77 -0.05 -10.89
N SER A 63 0.06 0.92 -10.31
CA SER A 63 -0.10 2.29 -10.81
C SER A 63 -0.55 3.22 -9.69
N ALA A 64 -0.52 4.53 -9.93
CA ALA A 64 -0.93 5.54 -8.95
C ALA A 64 -2.28 5.21 -8.28
N GLY A 65 -2.21 4.83 -7.02
CA GLY A 65 -3.36 4.49 -6.18
C GLY A 65 -3.79 3.02 -6.21
N ASP A 66 -3.29 2.20 -7.12
CA ASP A 66 -3.62 0.77 -7.25
C ASP A 66 -2.52 -0.12 -6.65
N ILE A 67 -2.91 -1.15 -5.89
CA ILE A 67 -1.96 -2.10 -5.30
C ILE A 67 -2.50 -3.53 -5.33
N THR A 68 -1.61 -4.50 -5.52
CA THR A 68 -1.89 -5.91 -5.28
C THR A 68 -0.99 -6.45 -4.17
N LEU A 69 -1.61 -6.98 -3.11
CA LEU A 69 -0.88 -7.73 -2.09
C LEU A 69 -0.85 -9.22 -2.46
N THR A 70 0.32 -9.84 -2.45
CA THR A 70 0.49 -11.29 -2.59
C THR A 70 0.98 -11.92 -1.30
N PHE A 71 0.32 -12.99 -0.86
CA PHE A 71 0.76 -13.81 0.27
C PHE A 71 0.31 -15.26 0.11
N ASN A 72 1.22 -16.21 0.32
CA ASN A 72 1.02 -17.66 0.13
C ASN A 72 0.48 -18.05 -1.26
N GLY A 73 0.81 -17.26 -2.29
CA GLY A 73 0.32 -17.45 -3.66
C GLY A 73 -1.12 -16.99 -3.90
N THR A 74 -1.76 -16.37 -2.90
CA THR A 74 -3.04 -15.67 -3.05
C THR A 74 -2.78 -14.18 -3.24
N THR A 75 -3.56 -13.56 -4.12
CA THR A 75 -3.49 -12.13 -4.44
C THR A 75 -4.73 -11.41 -3.92
N TYR A 76 -4.55 -10.22 -3.34
CA TYR A 76 -5.60 -9.36 -2.82
C TYR A 76 -5.45 -7.98 -3.48
N PRO A 77 -6.38 -7.60 -4.38
CA PRO A 77 -6.35 -6.28 -4.99
C PRO A 77 -6.77 -5.22 -3.98
N GLY A 78 -6.36 -3.99 -4.21
CA GLY A 78 -6.62 -2.90 -3.31
C GLY A 78 -6.20 -1.55 -3.85
N GLU A 79 -6.22 -0.58 -2.95
CA GLU A 79 -5.78 0.79 -3.21
C GLU A 79 -4.73 1.20 -2.17
N TYR A 80 -3.88 2.15 -2.52
CA TYR A 80 -2.96 2.79 -1.58
C TYR A 80 -2.99 4.31 -1.73
N SER A 81 -2.60 4.99 -0.66
CA SER A 81 -2.29 6.42 -0.68
C SER A 81 -0.97 6.68 0.01
N LEU A 82 -0.19 7.60 -0.54
CA LEU A 82 1.07 8.06 0.03
C LEU A 82 1.02 9.58 0.14
N GLU A 83 0.94 10.08 1.38
CA GLU A 83 0.96 11.50 1.68
C GLU A 83 2.11 11.82 2.65
N GLU A 84 3.09 12.60 2.16
CA GLU A 84 4.35 12.86 2.86
C GLU A 84 5.09 11.55 3.17
N SER A 85 5.07 11.10 4.42
CA SER A 85 5.67 9.82 4.86
C SER A 85 4.62 8.90 5.49
N ASN A 86 3.35 9.05 5.11
CA ASN A 86 2.26 8.21 5.58
C ASN A 86 1.74 7.38 4.42
N LEU A 87 1.92 6.06 4.50
CA LEU A 87 1.44 5.10 3.52
C LEU A 87 0.24 4.36 4.11
N SER A 88 -0.92 4.48 3.47
CA SER A 88 -2.11 3.69 3.79
C SER A 88 -2.34 2.68 2.68
N ILE A 89 -2.58 1.42 3.04
CA ILE A 89 -2.87 0.33 2.10
C ILE A 89 -4.18 -0.32 2.53
N THR A 90 -5.13 -0.41 1.60
CA THR A 90 -6.38 -1.17 1.80
C THR A 90 -6.50 -2.24 0.74
N VAL A 91 -6.71 -3.50 1.14
CA VAL A 91 -6.93 -4.63 0.23
C VAL A 91 -8.22 -5.38 0.57
N GLU A 92 -8.81 -6.03 -0.43
CA GLU A 92 -10.11 -6.68 -0.34
C GLU A 92 -10.07 -8.17 -0.73
N ASP A 93 -10.96 -8.95 -0.13
CA ASP A 93 -11.21 -10.36 -0.45
C ASP A 93 -12.70 -10.66 -0.28
N GLY A 94 -13.47 -10.47 -1.35
CA GLY A 94 -14.93 -10.56 -1.30
C GLY A 94 -15.52 -9.44 -0.43
N ASP A 95 -16.25 -9.80 0.63
CA ASP A 95 -16.80 -8.83 1.58
C ASP A 95 -15.80 -8.48 2.71
N ALA A 96 -14.66 -9.20 2.79
CA ALA A 96 -13.62 -8.92 3.78
C ALA A 96 -12.66 -7.84 3.27
N SER A 97 -12.11 -7.05 4.20
CA SER A 97 -11.12 -6.00 3.89
C SER A 97 -10.07 -5.88 4.97
N MET A 98 -8.89 -5.40 4.61
CA MET A 98 -7.78 -5.12 5.51
C MET A 98 -7.17 -3.78 5.16
N THR A 99 -6.95 -2.93 6.18
CA THR A 99 -6.20 -1.67 6.06
C THR A 99 -4.97 -1.71 6.95
N ILE A 100 -3.83 -1.24 6.45
CA ILE A 100 -2.58 -1.07 7.20
C ILE A 100 -2.07 0.35 6.98
N ASP A 101 -1.76 1.06 8.08
CA ASP A 101 -1.26 2.43 8.05
C ASP A 101 0.18 2.51 8.57
N PHE A 102 1.10 2.88 7.68
CA PHE A 102 2.48 3.19 8.01
C PHE A 102 2.66 4.69 8.24
N THR A 103 3.45 5.02 9.26
CA THR A 103 4.03 6.35 9.49
C THR A 103 5.53 6.29 9.33
N GLU A 104 6.16 7.43 9.03
CA GLU A 104 7.61 7.50 8.80
C GLU A 104 8.04 6.52 7.68
N PHE A 105 7.17 6.36 6.68
CA PHE A 105 7.46 5.56 5.49
C PHE A 105 8.36 6.37 4.56
N GLU A 106 9.60 5.91 4.36
CA GLU A 106 10.60 6.61 3.57
C GLU A 106 11.57 5.64 2.90
N GLU A 107 12.12 6.06 1.75
CA GLU A 107 13.23 5.36 1.09
C GLU A 107 14.46 5.39 2.01
N SER A 108 15.18 4.26 2.07
CA SER A 108 16.34 4.13 2.93
C SER A 108 17.62 4.57 2.22
N ASP A 109 18.50 5.24 2.97
CA ASP A 109 19.90 5.44 2.58
C ASP A 109 20.78 4.20 2.86
N ASP A 110 20.24 3.18 3.52
CA ASP A 110 20.92 1.94 3.88
C ASP A 110 21.03 1.01 2.66
N GLU A 111 22.17 0.32 2.51
CA GLU A 111 22.38 -0.62 1.42
C GLU A 111 21.62 -1.95 1.59
N TYR A 112 21.07 -2.21 2.79
CA TYR A 112 20.46 -3.48 3.14
C TYR A 112 18.96 -3.54 2.92
N PHE A 113 18.24 -2.42 2.84
CA PHE A 113 16.79 -2.40 2.59
C PHE A 113 16.40 -1.16 1.79
N SER A 114 15.28 -1.20 1.08
CA SER A 114 14.88 -0.13 0.17
C SER A 114 14.00 0.92 0.82
N TYR A 115 13.11 0.50 1.73
CA TYR A 115 12.22 1.39 2.47
C TYR A 115 12.10 0.94 3.92
N SER A 116 11.88 1.88 4.82
CA SER A 116 11.42 1.62 6.19
C SER A 116 10.10 2.30 6.44
N GLY A 117 9.32 1.76 7.38
CA GLY A 117 8.13 2.43 7.89
C GLY A 117 7.65 1.78 9.18
N THR A 118 6.95 2.55 10.01
CA THR A 118 6.35 2.03 11.24
C THR A 118 4.86 1.81 11.03
N VAL A 119 4.38 0.57 11.16
CA VAL A 119 2.94 0.29 11.21
C VAL A 119 2.38 0.91 12.49
N SER A 120 1.59 1.95 12.30
CA SER A 120 0.98 2.77 13.35
C SER A 120 -0.41 2.27 13.74
N ASP A 121 -1.17 1.76 12.77
CA ASP A 121 -2.51 1.23 12.94
C ASP A 121 -2.82 0.18 11.87
N GLY A 122 -3.90 -0.56 12.11
CA GLY A 122 -4.44 -1.52 11.16
C GLY A 122 -5.86 -1.93 11.52
N GLU A 123 -6.67 -2.16 10.49
CA GLU A 123 -8.05 -2.60 10.62
C GLU A 123 -8.28 -3.87 9.79
N LEU A 124 -9.03 -4.81 10.35
CA LEU A 124 -9.43 -6.03 9.66
C LEU A 124 -10.94 -6.20 9.81
N ASN A 125 -11.63 -6.27 8.67
CA ASN A 125 -13.03 -6.62 8.58
C ASN A 125 -13.15 -8.05 8.01
N GLU A 126 -13.47 -9.01 8.86
CA GLU A 126 -13.58 -10.44 8.52
C GLU A 126 -14.97 -10.82 8.00
N ALA A 127 -15.73 -9.90 7.38
CA ALA A 127 -17.13 -10.13 7.01
C ALA A 127 -17.40 -11.44 6.23
N ASP A 128 -16.37 -12.00 5.58
CA ASP A 128 -16.32 -13.38 5.08
C ASP A 128 -15.36 -14.27 5.91
N GLU A 129 -15.89 -15.32 6.55
CA GLU A 129 -15.11 -16.28 7.35
C GLU A 129 -14.13 -17.15 6.54
N THR A 130 -14.20 -17.11 5.21
CA THR A 130 -13.30 -17.86 4.31
C THR A 130 -12.07 -17.07 3.89
N SER A 131 -12.04 -15.76 4.13
CA SER A 131 -10.92 -14.90 3.77
C SER A 131 -9.65 -15.28 4.52
N GLN A 132 -8.51 -15.19 3.84
CA GLN A 132 -7.20 -15.38 4.45
C GLN A 132 -6.53 -14.06 4.89
N LEU A 133 -7.22 -12.93 4.78
CA LEU A 133 -6.72 -11.62 5.22
C LEU A 133 -6.33 -11.61 6.71
N THR A 134 -6.97 -12.40 7.56
CA THR A 134 -6.56 -12.56 8.97
C THR A 134 -5.14 -13.10 9.13
N ASN A 135 -4.69 -13.97 8.22
CA ASN A 135 -3.33 -14.49 8.25
C ASN A 135 -2.33 -13.45 7.77
N VAL A 136 -2.69 -12.69 6.73
CA VAL A 136 -1.90 -11.57 6.24
C VAL A 136 -1.71 -10.53 7.33
N TYR A 137 -2.81 -10.06 7.94
CA TYR A 137 -2.83 -9.00 8.95
C TYR A 137 -1.85 -9.27 10.11
N LYS A 138 -1.75 -10.53 10.53
CA LYS A 138 -0.83 -10.96 11.60
C LYS A 138 0.66 -10.85 11.22
N ASN A 139 1.02 -10.79 9.94
CA ASN A 139 2.41 -10.62 9.50
C ASN A 139 2.87 -9.16 9.58
N PHE A 140 1.96 -8.20 9.51
CA PHE A 140 2.31 -6.79 9.71
C PHE A 140 2.55 -6.56 11.20
N GLY A 141 1.55 -6.75 12.06
CA GLY A 141 1.73 -6.37 13.48
C GLY A 141 2.12 -4.89 13.65
N LEU A 142 2.31 -4.45 14.89
CA LEU A 142 2.69 -3.06 15.17
C LEU A 142 4.21 -2.94 15.31
N GLY A 143 4.76 -1.82 14.82
CA GLY A 143 6.19 -1.50 14.95
C GLY A 143 6.87 -1.24 13.61
N GLU A 144 8.20 -1.19 13.67
CA GLU A 144 9.05 -0.87 12.52
C GLU A 144 9.18 -2.07 11.56
N HIS A 145 9.08 -1.78 10.28
CA HIS A 145 9.19 -2.73 9.17
C HIS A 145 10.21 -2.25 8.15
N TYR A 146 10.90 -3.22 7.56
CA TYR A 146 11.86 -3.00 6.48
C TYR A 146 11.35 -3.68 5.22
N LEU A 147 11.30 -2.91 4.14
CA LEU A 147 10.79 -3.34 2.85
C LEU A 147 11.92 -3.35 1.82
N PHE A 148 11.89 -4.36 0.98
CA PHE A 148 12.92 -4.67 0.01
C PHE A 148 12.33 -4.59 -1.38
N LEU A 149 12.99 -3.92 -2.31
CA LEU A 149 12.62 -3.95 -3.73
C LEU A 149 12.95 -5.32 -4.33
N GLU A 150 12.07 -5.82 -5.20
CA GLU A 150 12.43 -6.90 -6.11
C GLU A 150 13.30 -6.34 -7.25
N GLU A 151 14.54 -6.84 -7.41
CA GLU A 151 15.45 -6.47 -8.51
C GLU A 151 15.15 -7.22 -9.83
#